data_AF-A0A0G0TDK6-F1
#
_entry.id   AF-A0A0G0TDK6-F1
#
_cell.length_a   1.000
_cell.length_b   1.000
_cell.length_c   1.000
_cell.angle_alpha   90.00
_cell.angle_beta   90.00
_cell.angle_gamma   90.00
#
_symmetry.space_group_name_H-M   'P 1'
#
loop_
_entity.id
_entity.type
_entity.pdbx_description
1 polymer ?
#
loop_
_entity_poly.entity_id
_entity_poly.type
_entity_poly.pdbx_seq_one_letter_code
_entity_poly.pdbx_strand_id
1 'polypeptide(L)'
;MKLKAVVHESCPEGLLKALQSINLRNDVLERVLRKHLRVGKFGPAEFYVQHCDLAIGNEPMCEVRLTGVSVNTRRATYDFHSALEELERVYTEVIRKHLSPGEKCQLFVSLMLDRAPLGESSSLLERDPIYVMFG
;
A
#
# COMPACT_ATOMS: atom_id res chain seq x y z
N MET A 1 7.92 5.50 10.69
CA MET A 1 7.26 4.77 9.59
C MET A 1 6.12 5.62 9.07
N LYS A 2 5.90 5.67 7.75
CA LYS A 2 4.79 6.40 7.13
C LYS A 2 4.21 5.59 5.97
N LEU A 3 2.89 5.48 5.90
CA LEU A 3 2.17 4.93 4.76
C LEU A 3 1.58 6.08 3.94
N LYS A 4 1.90 6.13 2.66
CA LYS A 4 1.33 7.07 1.70
C LYS A 4 0.59 6.29 0.62
N ALA A 5 -0.67 6.63 0.38
CA ALA A 5 -1.38 6.25 -0.83
C ALA A 5 -1.53 7.49 -1.74
N VAL A 6 -1.24 7.35 -3.02
CA VAL A 6 -1.45 8.39 -4.04
C VAL A 6 -2.46 7.85 -5.02
N VAL A 7 -3.54 8.59 -5.23
CA VAL A 7 -4.66 8.20 -6.08
C VAL A 7 -4.75 9.18 -7.23
N HIS A 8 -4.78 8.66 -8.45
CA HIS A 8 -4.91 9.49 -9.63
C HIS A 8 -6.31 10.11 -9.75
N GLU A 9 -6.42 11.29 -10.35
CA GLU A 9 -7.70 11.99 -10.52
C GLU A 9 -8.74 11.22 -11.36
N SER A 10 -8.28 10.33 -12.25
CA SER A 10 -9.18 9.49 -13.06
C SER A 10 -9.76 8.30 -12.29
N CYS A 11 -9.37 8.08 -11.03
CA CYS A 11 -10.02 7.09 -10.18
C CYS A 11 -11.39 7.60 -9.69
N PRO A 12 -12.38 6.70 -9.48
CA PRO A 12 -13.68 7.09 -8.95
C PRO A 12 -13.58 7.84 -7.61
N GLU A 13 -14.41 8.88 -7.40
CA GLU A 13 -14.41 9.65 -6.14
C GLU A 13 -14.70 8.76 -4.91
N GLY A 14 -15.51 7.72 -5.10
CA GLY A 14 -15.80 6.71 -4.08
C GLY A 14 -14.52 5.97 -3.61
N LEU A 15 -13.55 5.76 -4.51
CA LEU A 15 -12.30 5.11 -4.17
C LEU A 15 -11.44 5.97 -3.23
N LEU A 16 -11.33 7.28 -3.48
CA LEU A 16 -10.59 8.16 -2.59
C LEU A 16 -11.14 8.09 -1.16
N LYS A 17 -12.45 8.22 -0.99
CA LYS A 17 -13.11 8.18 0.32
C LYS A 17 -12.88 6.85 1.02
N ALA A 18 -12.91 5.75 0.27
CA ALA A 18 -12.61 4.43 0.80
C ALA A 18 -11.17 4.31 1.31
N LEU A 19 -10.21 4.88 0.56
CA LEU A 19 -8.80 4.88 0.92
C LEU A 19 -8.51 5.78 2.13
N GLN A 20 -9.30 6.84 2.33
CA GLN A 20 -9.23 7.70 3.51
C GLN A 20 -9.94 7.12 4.74
N SER A 21 -10.65 5.99 4.59
CA SER A 21 -11.49 5.44 5.65
C SER A 21 -10.69 4.92 6.84
N ILE A 22 -11.29 5.05 8.03
CA ILE A 22 -10.73 4.45 9.26
C ILE A 22 -10.65 2.92 9.19
N ASN A 23 -11.54 2.30 8.41
CA ASN A 23 -11.59 0.85 8.24
C ASN A 23 -10.33 0.35 7.52
N LEU A 24 -9.98 0.96 6.37
CA LEU A 24 -8.74 0.62 5.69
C LEU A 24 -7.52 0.83 6.60
N ARG A 25 -7.49 1.94 7.35
CA ARG A 25 -6.39 2.21 8.28
C ARG A 25 -6.26 1.11 9.34
N ASN A 26 -7.38 0.64 9.88
CA ASN A 26 -7.40 -0.44 10.87
C ASN A 26 -6.95 -1.77 10.24
N ASP A 27 -7.40 -2.07 9.02
CA ASP A 27 -6.98 -3.27 8.29
C ASP A 27 -5.47 -3.28 8.05
N VAL A 28 -4.90 -2.16 7.60
CA VAL A 28 -3.44 -2.03 7.44
C VAL A 28 -2.73 -2.19 8.79
N LEU A 29 -3.26 -1.58 9.85
CA LEU A 29 -2.68 -1.69 11.20
C LEU A 29 -2.62 -3.14 11.68
N GLU A 30 -3.74 -3.86 11.64
CA GLU A 30 -3.82 -5.22 12.17
C GLU A 30 -3.15 -6.23 11.24
N ARG A 31 -3.49 -6.21 9.95
CA ARG A 31 -3.10 -7.26 8.99
C ARG A 31 -1.67 -7.08 8.50
N VAL A 32 -1.17 -5.85 8.39
CA VAL A 32 0.18 -5.58 7.87
C VAL A 32 1.13 -5.22 9.00
N LEU A 33 0.85 -4.11 9.70
CA LEU A 33 1.83 -3.49 10.59
C LEU A 33 2.06 -4.30 11.86
N ARG A 34 1.01 -4.79 12.52
CA ARG A 34 1.13 -5.61 13.73
C ARG A 34 1.55 -7.03 13.42
N LYS A 35 0.86 -7.68 12.48
CA LYS A 35 1.07 -9.10 12.14
C LYS A 35 2.46 -9.36 11.56
N HIS A 36 2.90 -8.58 10.57
CA HIS A 36 4.14 -8.84 9.85
C HIS A 36 5.29 -7.94 10.35
N LEU A 37 5.02 -6.66 10.59
CA LEU A 37 6.08 -5.71 10.95
C LEU A 37 6.25 -5.45 12.44
N ARG A 38 5.41 -6.06 13.29
CA ARG A 38 5.45 -5.96 14.76
C ARG A 38 5.44 -4.52 15.28
N VAL A 39 4.72 -3.63 14.59
CA VAL A 39 4.60 -2.21 14.94
C VAL A 39 3.59 -2.04 16.07
N GLY A 40 4.03 -1.46 17.19
CA GLY A 40 3.16 -1.24 18.36
C GLY A 40 2.29 0.01 18.30
N LYS A 41 2.80 1.12 17.74
CA LYS A 41 2.08 2.39 17.60
C LYS A 41 2.17 2.89 16.16
N PHE A 42 1.02 3.19 15.58
CA PHE A 42 0.88 3.80 14.26
C PHE A 42 -0.40 4.64 14.30
N GLY A 43 -0.27 5.94 14.09
CA GLY A 43 -1.34 6.90 14.27
C GLY A 43 -1.83 7.51 12.96
N PRO A 44 -2.76 8.48 13.07
CA PRO A 44 -3.30 9.18 11.92
C PRO A 44 -2.26 10.00 11.15
N ALA A 45 -1.23 10.51 11.81
CA ALA A 45 -0.20 11.33 11.17
C ALA A 45 0.75 10.50 10.29
N GLU A 46 0.82 9.19 10.54
CA GLU A 46 1.61 8.24 9.80
C GLU A 46 0.87 7.64 8.58
N PHE A 47 -0.42 7.93 8.42
CA PHE A 47 -1.25 7.47 7.30
C PHE A 47 -1.72 8.66 6.45
N TYR A 48 -1.35 8.71 5.18
CA TYR A 48 -1.70 9.82 4.29
C TYR A 48 -2.22 9.32 2.96
N VAL A 49 -3.31 9.93 2.48
CA VAL A 49 -3.84 9.70 1.14
C VAL A 49 -3.80 11.03 0.38
N GLN A 50 -3.19 11.03 -0.80
CA GLN A 50 -3.03 12.20 -1.63
C GLN A 50 -3.70 11.98 -2.98
N HIS A 51 -4.29 13.04 -3.54
CA HIS A 51 -4.61 13.10 -4.96
C HIS A 51 -3.40 13.49 -5.79
N CYS A 52 -3.34 12.96 -7.01
CA CYS A 52 -2.36 13.35 -8.02
C CYS A 52 -3.04 13.49 -9.39
N ASP A 53 -2.73 14.57 -10.09
CA ASP A 53 -3.12 14.88 -11.46
C ASP A 53 -2.07 14.41 -12.48
N LEU A 54 -0.86 14.09 -12.01
CA LEU A 54 0.19 13.49 -12.82
C LEU A 54 0.00 11.95 -12.89
N ALA A 55 -0.52 11.45 -14.01
CA ALA A 55 -0.41 10.03 -14.38
C ALA A 55 0.67 9.82 -15.45
N ILE A 56 1.45 8.76 -15.27
CA ILE A 56 2.20 8.17 -16.38
C ILE A 56 1.22 7.21 -17.08
N GLY A 57 0.72 7.59 -18.27
CA GLY A 57 -0.03 6.68 -19.14
C GLY A 57 -1.57 6.76 -19.13
N ASN A 58 -2.18 7.86 -18.67
CA ASN A 58 -3.65 8.10 -18.68
C ASN A 58 -4.54 7.06 -17.97
N GLU A 59 -3.99 5.99 -17.41
CA GLU A 59 -4.79 4.97 -16.74
C GLU A 59 -5.06 5.35 -15.26
N PRO A 60 -6.26 5.01 -14.71
CA PRO A 60 -6.51 5.15 -13.29
C PRO A 60 -5.49 4.35 -12.48
N MET A 61 -4.80 5.01 -11.54
CA MET A 61 -3.75 4.40 -10.75
C MET A 61 -3.84 4.75 -9.27
N CYS A 62 -3.38 3.81 -8.44
CA CYS A 62 -3.17 3.96 -7.02
C CYS A 62 -1.75 3.49 -6.67
N GLU A 63 -0.92 4.37 -6.13
CA GLU A 63 0.41 4.03 -5.61
C GLU A 63 0.39 3.99 -4.09
N VAL A 64 0.81 2.88 -3.50
CA VAL A 64 0.90 2.68 -2.06
C VAL A 64 2.35 2.47 -1.68
N ARG A 65 2.84 3.31 -0.77
CA ARG A 65 4.22 3.29 -0.32
C ARG A 65 4.30 3.30 1.20
N LEU A 66 4.92 2.27 1.76
CA LEU A 66 5.24 2.21 3.19
C LEU A 66 6.73 2.50 3.38
N THR A 67 7.06 3.56 4.10
CA THR A 67 8.42 4.09 4.25
C THR A 67 8.91 4.11 5.70
N GLY A 68 10.23 4.17 5.87
CA GLY A 68 10.86 4.25 7.19
C GLY A 68 10.60 2.99 8.01
N VAL A 69 10.63 1.83 7.33
CA VAL A 69 10.50 0.52 7.94
C VAL A 69 11.89 0.06 8.35
N SER A 70 12.18 0.06 9.64
CA SER A 70 13.50 -0.35 10.09
C SER A 70 13.74 -1.83 9.82
N VAL A 71 14.96 -2.21 9.50
CA VAL A 71 15.39 -3.62 9.59
C VAL A 71 16.03 -3.82 10.95
N ASN A 72 15.57 -4.83 11.70
CA ASN A 72 16.14 -5.17 13.01
C ASN A 72 16.14 -6.69 13.22
N THR A 73 16.87 -7.13 14.24
CA THR A 73 17.02 -8.57 14.58
C THR A 73 15.72 -9.25 14.99
N ARG A 74 14.62 -8.50 15.18
CA ARG A 74 13.30 -9.06 15.52
C ARG A 74 12.46 -9.40 14.31
N ARG A 75 12.92 -9.11 13.09
CA ARG A 75 12.18 -9.36 11.85
C ARG A 75 13.05 -10.11 10.85
N ALA A 76 12.48 -11.17 10.29
CA ALA A 76 13.09 -11.93 9.21
C ALA A 76 12.86 -11.24 7.87
N THR A 77 13.70 -11.53 6.86
CA THR A 77 13.50 -11.01 5.49
C THR A 77 12.09 -11.33 4.96
N TYR A 78 11.58 -12.53 5.26
CA TYR A 78 10.23 -12.97 4.90
C TYR A 78 9.11 -12.11 5.50
N ASP A 79 9.32 -11.47 6.65
CA ASP A 79 8.31 -10.58 7.27
C ASP A 79 8.04 -9.35 6.39
N PHE A 80 9.07 -8.82 5.71
CA PHE A 80 8.93 -7.66 4.83
C PHE A 80 8.19 -8.01 3.54
N HIS A 81 8.50 -9.16 2.94
CA HIS A 81 7.80 -9.66 1.76
C HIS A 81 6.34 -10.00 2.08
N SER A 82 6.07 -10.64 3.21
CA SER A 82 4.70 -10.90 3.68
C SER A 82 3.92 -9.62 3.93
N ALA A 83 4.57 -8.58 4.49
CA ALA A 83 3.94 -7.29 4.69
C ALA A 83 3.60 -6.61 3.35
N LEU A 84 4.49 -6.70 2.36
CA LEU A 84 4.27 -6.15 1.02
C LEU A 84 3.09 -6.84 0.32
N GLU A 85 3.02 -8.17 0.39
CA GLU A 85 1.91 -8.98 -0.15
C GLU A 85 0.58 -8.66 0.51
N GLU A 86 0.55 -8.60 1.84
CA GLU A 86 -0.70 -8.32 2.57
C GLU A 86 -1.16 -6.87 2.35
N LEU A 87 -0.23 -5.93 2.16
CA LEU A 87 -0.56 -4.55 1.80
C LEU A 87 -1.21 -4.46 0.41
N GLU A 88 -0.67 -5.16 -0.59
CA GLU A 88 -1.28 -5.29 -1.92
C GLU A 88 -2.68 -5.89 -1.83
N ARG A 89 -2.84 -6.97 -1.05
CA ARG A 89 -4.14 -7.62 -0.85
C ARG A 89 -5.18 -6.67 -0.23
N VAL A 90 -4.82 -5.99 0.86
CA VAL A 90 -5.72 -5.06 1.57
C VAL A 90 -6.20 -3.94 0.63
N TYR A 91 -5.28 -3.33 -0.14
CA TYR A 91 -5.66 -2.28 -1.08
C TYR A 91 -6.46 -2.81 -2.27
N THR A 92 -6.12 -3.99 -2.79
CA THR A 92 -6.90 -4.66 -3.86
C THR A 92 -8.35 -4.90 -3.44
N GLU A 93 -8.56 -5.41 -2.22
CA GLU A 93 -9.90 -5.65 -1.67
C GLU A 93 -10.74 -4.36 -1.57
N VAL A 94 -10.12 -3.24 -1.18
CA VAL A 94 -10.81 -1.94 -1.10
C VAL A 94 -11.08 -1.37 -2.48
N ILE A 95 -10.08 -1.39 -3.38
CA ILE A 95 -10.21 -0.87 -4.74
C ILE A 95 -11.32 -1.61 -5.48
N ARG A 96 -11.28 -2.94 -5.49
CA ARG A 96 -12.25 -3.78 -6.21
C ARG A 96 -13.71 -3.44 -5.88
N LYS A 97 -14.02 -3.16 -4.60
CA LYS A 97 -15.36 -2.82 -4.11
C LYS A 97 -15.86 -1.44 -4.57
N HIS A 98 -14.98 -0.58 -5.05
CA HIS A 98 -15.28 0.81 -5.42
C HIS A 98 -15.08 1.08 -6.92
N LEU A 99 -14.76 0.05 -7.70
CA LEU A 99 -14.81 0.11 -9.15
C LEU A 99 -16.21 -0.21 -9.65
N SER A 100 -16.56 0.31 -10.81
CA SER A 100 -17.77 -0.05 -11.57
C SER A 100 -17.46 -1.18 -12.56
N PRO A 101 -18.47 -1.93 -13.05
CA PRO A 101 -18.26 -2.93 -14.08
C PRO A 101 -17.52 -2.37 -15.30
N GLY A 102 -16.42 -3.02 -15.69
CA GLY A 102 -15.56 -2.61 -16.81
C GLY A 102 -14.45 -1.61 -16.44
N GLU A 103 -14.47 -1.04 -15.24
CA GLU A 103 -13.39 -0.18 -14.75
C GLU A 103 -12.18 -1.00 -14.27
N LYS A 104 -11.00 -0.38 -14.41
CA LYS A 104 -9.73 -0.91 -13.92
C LYS A 104 -8.95 0.17 -13.19
N CYS A 105 -8.15 -0.23 -12.22
CA CYS A 105 -7.19 0.62 -11.54
C CYS A 105 -5.86 -0.11 -11.42
N GLN A 106 -4.77 0.53 -11.85
CA GLN A 106 -3.43 -0.01 -11.68
C GLN A 106 -2.95 0.25 -10.24
N LEU A 107 -2.59 -0.82 -9.53
CA LEU A 107 -2.09 -0.74 -8.16
C LEU A 107 -0.57 -0.97 -8.15
N PHE A 108 0.15 -0.01 -7.59
CA PHE A 108 1.59 -0.09 -7.32
C PHE A 108 1.80 -0.17 -5.82
N VAL A 109 2.56 -1.15 -5.34
CA VAL A 109 2.84 -1.29 -3.91
C VAL A 109 4.34 -1.43 -3.68
N SER A 110 4.85 -0.58 -2.78
CA SER A 110 6.27 -0.52 -2.44
C SER A 110 6.51 -0.41 -0.94
N LEU A 111 7.61 -1.00 -0.50
CA LEU A 111 8.11 -0.97 0.86
C LEU A 111 9.55 -0.44 0.86
N MET A 112 9.76 0.74 1.45
CA MET A 112 11.08 1.35 1.61
C MET A 112 11.61 1.10 3.01
N LEU A 113 12.61 0.21 3.08
CA LEU A 113 13.33 -0.16 4.28
C LEU A 113 14.46 0.85 4.58
N ASP A 114 14.88 0.97 5.84
CA ASP A 114 16.02 1.83 6.21
C ASP A 114 17.37 1.28 5.73
N ARG A 115 17.44 -0.02 5.42
CA ARG A 115 18.58 -0.74 4.84
C ARG A 115 18.09 -1.99 4.13
N ALA A 116 18.93 -2.59 3.27
CA ALA A 116 18.62 -3.88 2.66
C ALA A 116 18.56 -4.99 3.75
N PRO A 117 17.53 -5.86 3.73
CA PRO A 117 17.46 -6.99 4.64
C PRO A 117 18.46 -8.07 4.20
N LEU A 118 18.70 -9.05 5.07
CA LEU A 118 19.71 -10.08 4.82
C LEU A 118 19.37 -10.86 3.54
N GLY A 119 20.33 -10.94 2.62
CA GLY A 119 20.20 -11.67 1.36
C GLY A 119 19.61 -10.84 0.21
N GLU A 120 19.17 -9.60 0.46
CA GLU A 120 18.65 -8.70 -0.58
C GLU A 120 19.72 -7.67 -1.00
N SER A 121 19.65 -7.24 -2.25
CA SER A 121 20.54 -6.21 -2.82
C SER A 121 19.99 -4.79 -2.66
N SER A 122 18.71 -4.66 -2.31
CA SER A 122 17.98 -3.40 -2.29
C SER A 122 17.24 -3.19 -0.97
N SER A 123 17.14 -1.94 -0.52
CA SER A 123 16.25 -1.52 0.57
C SER A 123 14.84 -1.17 0.09
N LEU A 124 14.63 -1.15 -1.22
CA LEU A 124 13.34 -0.98 -1.87
C LEU A 124 12.83 -2.35 -2.28
N LEU A 125 11.69 -2.76 -1.71
CA LEU A 125 10.95 -3.94 -2.14
C LEU A 125 9.70 -3.47 -2.88
N GLU A 126 9.54 -3.93 -4.11
CA GLU A 126 8.45 -3.56 -5.01
C GLU A 126 7.87 -4.82 -5.65
N ARG A 127 6.57 -4.80 -5.92
CA ARG A 127 5.90 -5.82 -6.73
C ARG A 127 5.65 -5.25 -8.11
N ASP A 128 5.52 -6.14 -9.09
CA ASP A 128 5.04 -5.76 -10.40
C ASP A 128 3.65 -5.13 -10.27
N PRO A 129 3.38 -4.02 -10.98
CA PRO A 129 2.08 -3.37 -10.91
C PRO A 129 0.97 -4.33 -11.36
N ILE A 130 -0.14 -4.35 -10.62
CA ILE A 130 -1.29 -5.20 -10.95
C ILE A 130 -2.48 -4.37 -11.43
N TYR A 131 -3.31 -4.96 -12.30
CA TYR A 131 -4.59 -4.39 -12.66
C TYR A 131 -5.69 -4.92 -11.74
N VAL A 132 -6.22 -4.05 -10.89
CA VAL A 132 -7.40 -4.34 -10.09
C VAL A 132 -8.63 -4.06 -10.95
N MET A 133 -9.41 -5.11 -11.20
CA MET A 133 -10.68 -5.04 -11.90
C MET A 133 -11.83 -5.12 -10.88
N PHE A 134 -13.00 -4.63 -11.28
CA PHE A 134 -14.26 -4.87 -10.57
C PHE A 134 -14.48 -6.36 -10.25
N GLY A 135 -15.08 -6.64 -9.09
CA GLY A 135 -15.47 -7.99 -8.67
C GLY A 135 -16.07 -8.04 -7.29
#